data_AF-A0AAV5S8L9-F1
#
_entry.id   AF-A0AAV5S8L9-F1
#
_cell.length_a   1.000
_cell.length_b   1.000
_cell.length_c   1.000
_cell.angle_alpha   90.00
_cell.angle_beta   90.00
_cell.angle_gamma   90.00
#
_symmetry.space_group_name_H-M   'P 1'
#
loop_
_entity.id
_entity.type
_entity.pdbx_description
1 polymer ?
#
loop_
_entity_poly.entity_id
_entity_poly.type
_entity_poly.pdbx_seq_one_letter_code
_entity_poly.pdbx_strand_id
1 'polypeptide(L)'
;RYYSSASFGCVLYKIVHFLQVLIKSNADPEEVKFVLTSLEIEHIRVMKEETESDSSLRNLVYGLSETLRSATNCLITRELTQCDTS
;
A
#
# COMPACT_ATOMS: atom_id res chain seq x y z
N ARG A 1 24.81 -6.57 -10.23
CA ARG A 1 23.54 -5.80 -10.31
C ARG A 1 22.39 -6.80 -10.46
N TYR A 2 21.83 -7.32 -9.36
CA TYR A 2 20.70 -8.27 -9.32
C TYR A 2 19.65 -7.86 -8.25
N TYR A 3 19.68 -6.60 -7.78
CA TYR A 3 18.91 -6.15 -6.61
C TYR A 3 17.49 -5.65 -6.94
N SER A 4 17.18 -5.37 -8.21
CA SER A 4 15.95 -4.69 -8.61
C SER A 4 14.67 -5.50 -8.34
N SER A 5 14.66 -6.79 -8.68
CA SER A 5 13.48 -7.64 -8.48
C SER A 5 13.18 -7.95 -7.02
N ALA A 6 14.19 -7.98 -6.14
CA ALA A 6 14.02 -8.24 -4.72
C ALA A 6 13.33 -7.06 -4.01
N SER A 7 13.70 -5.83 -4.37
CA SER A 7 13.11 -4.61 -3.81
C SER A 7 11.63 -4.47 -4.15
N PHE A 8 11.23 -4.73 -5.41
CA PHE A 8 9.80 -4.75 -5.79
C PHE A 8 9.03 -5.91 -5.13
N GLY A 9 9.68 -7.05 -4.90
CA GLY A 9 9.11 -8.16 -4.15
C GLY A 9 8.67 -7.77 -2.73
N CYS A 10 9.45 -6.96 -2.02
CA CYS A 10 9.08 -6.45 -0.70
C CYS A 10 7.83 -5.57 -0.73
N VAL A 11 7.68 -4.71 -1.76
CA VAL A 11 6.49 -3.86 -1.89
C VAL A 11 5.25 -4.71 -2.20
N LEU A 12 5.37 -5.69 -3.09
CA LEU A 12 4.28 -6.63 -3.40
C LEU A 12 3.85 -7.45 -2.18
N TYR A 13 4.80 -7.91 -1.38
CA TYR A 13 4.49 -8.59 -0.11
C TYR A 13 3.68 -7.67 0.83
N LYS A 14 4.10 -6.42 0.99
CA LYS A 14 3.37 -5.46 1.84
C LYS A 14 1.98 -5.14 1.28
N ILE A 15 1.81 -5.09 -0.03
CA ILE A 15 0.51 -4.95 -0.71
C ILE A 15 -0.41 -6.13 -0.35
N VAL A 16 0.07 -7.36 -0.49
CA VAL A 16 -0.72 -8.56 -0.18
C VAL A 16 -1.08 -8.60 1.31
N HIS A 17 -0.12 -8.29 2.18
CA HIS A 17 -0.36 -8.20 3.63
C HIS A 17 -1.43 -7.16 3.96
N PHE A 18 -1.37 -5.98 3.33
CA PHE A 18 -2.36 -4.93 3.50
C PHE A 18 -3.76 -5.39 3.08
N LEU A 19 -3.90 -6.05 1.93
CA LEU A 19 -5.17 -6.62 1.48
C LEU A 19 -5.71 -7.69 2.43
N GLN A 20 -4.84 -8.54 2.99
CA GLN A 20 -5.24 -9.54 3.98
C GLN A 20 -5.75 -8.90 5.27
N VAL A 21 -5.14 -7.80 5.71
CA VAL A 21 -5.62 -7.03 6.87
C VAL A 21 -7.00 -6.45 6.57
N LEU A 22 -7.22 -5.83 5.40
CA LEU A 22 -8.53 -5.30 5.02
C LEU A 22 -9.64 -6.36 4.88
N ILE A 23 -9.32 -7.56 4.39
CA ILE A 23 -10.30 -8.64 4.19
C ILE A 23 -10.75 -9.25 5.51
N LYS A 24 -9.92 -9.20 6.56
CA LYS A 24 -10.34 -9.63 7.90
C LYS A 24 -11.47 -8.71 8.36
N SER A 25 -12.71 -9.22 8.33
CA SER A 25 -13.87 -8.55 8.91
C SER A 25 -13.51 -8.21 10.36
N ASN A 26 -13.57 -6.93 10.73
CA ASN A 26 -13.06 -6.34 11.98
C ASN A 26 -11.59 -5.85 12.00
N ALA A 27 -10.99 -5.52 10.85
CA ALA A 27 -9.68 -4.85 10.82
C ALA A 27 -9.69 -3.58 11.68
N ASP A 28 -8.83 -3.53 12.70
CA ASP A 28 -8.67 -2.35 13.55
C ASP A 28 -8.22 -1.17 12.67
N PRO A 29 -8.92 -0.01 12.68
CA PRO A 29 -8.52 1.16 11.92
C PRO A 29 -7.06 1.59 12.16
N GLU A 30 -6.53 1.38 13.37
CA GLU A 30 -5.13 1.69 13.68
C GLU A 30 -4.16 0.68 13.05
N GLU A 31 -4.53 -0.61 12.99
CA GLU A 31 -3.77 -1.63 12.27
C GLU A 31 -3.76 -1.36 10.76
N VAL A 32 -4.90 -0.97 10.19
CA VAL A 32 -5.02 -0.59 8.77
C VAL A 32 -4.13 0.61 8.46
N LYS A 33 -4.16 1.66 9.29
CA LYS A 33 -3.28 2.84 9.14
C LYS A 33 -1.81 2.45 9.22
N PHE A 34 -1.43 1.64 10.22
CA PHE A 34 -0.04 1.22 10.40
C PHE A 34 0.50 0.46 9.18
N VAL A 35 -0.28 -0.49 8.65
CA VAL A 35 0.14 -1.28 7.49
C VAL A 35 0.18 -0.42 6.22
N LEU A 36 -0.73 0.53 6.05
CA LEU A 36 -0.69 1.51 4.96
C LEU A 36 0.58 2.37 5.04
N THR A 37 0.92 2.93 6.20
CA THR A 37 2.15 3.72 6.39
C THR A 37 3.40 2.88 6.13
N SER A 38 3.43 1.62 6.57
CA SER A 38 4.55 0.70 6.30
C SER A 38 4.71 0.41 4.79
N LEU A 39 3.61 0.33 4.04
CA LEU A 39 3.62 0.20 2.59
C LEU A 39 4.15 1.47 1.91
N GLU A 40 3.70 2.65 2.33
CA GLU A 40 4.14 3.94 1.77
C GLU A 40 5.65 4.18 1.98
N ILE A 41 6.17 3.89 3.17
CA ILE A 41 7.61 4.01 3.46
C ILE A 41 8.42 3.10 2.53
N GLU A 42 8.00 1.85 2.37
CA GLU A 42 8.69 0.89 1.50
C GLU A 42 8.63 1.31 0.03
N HIS A 43 7.46 1.78 -0.42
CA HIS A 43 7.26 2.27 -1.76
C HIS A 43 8.18 3.46 -2.06
N ILE A 44 8.24 4.46 -1.16
CA ILE A 44 9.14 5.62 -1.29
C ILE A 44 10.61 5.17 -1.32
N ARG A 45 10.99 4.21 -0.47
CA ARG A 45 12.35 3.66 -0.43
C ARG A 45 12.74 3.03 -1.77
N VAL A 46 11.92 2.11 -2.27
CA VAL A 46 12.17 1.39 -3.54
C VAL A 46 12.18 2.35 -4.73
N MET A 47 11.29 3.34 -4.77
CA MET A 47 11.25 4.34 -5.84
C MET A 47 12.44 5.29 -5.85
N LYS A 48 13.10 5.50 -4.71
CA LYS A 48 14.35 6.29 -4.60
C LYS A 48 15.59 5.47 -4.96
N GLU A 49 15.59 4.16 -4.68
CA GLU A 49 16.70 3.26 -4.97
C GLU A 49 16.74 2.83 -6.46
N GLU A 50 15.59 2.73 -7.11
CA GLU A 50 15.44 2.35 -8.53
C GLU A 50 15.28 3.60 -9.41
N THR A 51 16.36 4.36 -9.62
CA THR A 51 16.32 5.65 -10.35
C THR A 51 16.22 5.54 -11.88
N GLU A 52 16.42 4.37 -12.49
CA GLU A 52 16.69 4.30 -13.94
C GLU A 52 15.95 3.23 -14.75
N SER A 53 15.09 2.38 -14.18
CA SER A 53 14.40 1.38 -15.01
C SER A 53 13.00 1.84 -15.39
N ASP A 54 12.81 2.10 -16.70
CA ASP A 54 11.52 2.14 -17.39
C ASP A 54 10.92 0.73 -17.44
N SER A 55 10.77 0.10 -16.27
CA SER A 55 10.29 -1.26 -16.13
C SER A 55 8.80 -1.24 -15.87
N SER A 56 8.04 -1.99 -16.67
CA SER A 56 6.59 -2.17 -16.48
C SER A 56 6.23 -2.60 -15.06
N LEU A 57 7.15 -3.28 -14.36
CA LEU A 57 7.03 -3.66 -12.96
C LEU A 57 6.98 -2.44 -12.02
N ARG A 58 7.81 -1.41 -12.24
CA ARG A 58 7.77 -0.17 -11.47
C ARG A 58 6.42 0.53 -11.62
N ASN A 59 5.92 0.63 -12.85
CA ASN A 59 4.61 1.25 -13.13
C ASN A 59 3.46 0.45 -12.50
N LEU A 60 3.53 -0.89 -12.54
CA LEU A 60 2.55 -1.77 -11.91
C LEU A 60 2.56 -1.59 -10.37
N VAL A 61 3.73 -1.65 -9.75
CA VAL A 61 3.87 -1.51 -8.30
C VAL A 61 3.39 -0.12 -7.84
N TYR A 62 3.76 0.93 -8.57
CA TYR A 62 3.28 2.28 -8.33
C TYR A 62 1.75 2.37 -8.43
N GLY A 63 1.17 1.86 -9.53
CA GLY A 63 -0.27 1.90 -9.75
C GLY A 63 -1.05 1.13 -8.67
N LEU A 64 -0.54 -0.02 -8.23
CA LEU A 64 -1.14 -0.79 -7.15
C LEU A 64 -1.06 -0.06 -5.80
N SER A 65 0.11 0.48 -5.45
CA SER A 65 0.29 1.25 -4.22
C SER A 65 -0.63 2.47 -4.16
N GLU A 66 -0.75 3.23 -5.25
CA GLU A 66 -1.63 4.41 -5.34
C GLU A 66 -3.12 4.03 -5.26
N THR A 67 -3.51 2.94 -5.93
CA THR A 67 -4.89 2.45 -5.89
C THR A 67 -5.27 2.04 -4.47
N LEU A 68 -4.39 1.31 -3.77
CA LEU A 68 -4.62 0.89 -2.39
C LEU A 68 -4.69 2.07 -1.44
N ARG A 69 -3.78 3.03 -1.56
CA ARG A 69 -3.83 4.29 -0.79
C ARG A 69 -5.18 5.00 -0.96
N SER A 70 -5.63 5.12 -2.21
CA SER A 70 -6.90 5.79 -2.55
C SER A 70 -8.12 5.03 -2.01
N ALA A 71 -8.15 3.70 -2.19
CA ALA A 71 -9.23 2.85 -1.68
C ALA A 71 -9.32 2.90 -0.15
N THR A 72 -8.17 2.87 0.53
CA THR A 72 -8.10 2.92 2.00
C THR A 72 -8.58 4.26 2.54
N ASN A 73 -8.15 5.36 1.93
CA ASN A 73 -8.65 6.69 2.28
C ASN A 73 -10.17 6.78 2.08
N CYS A 74 -10.69 6.21 1.00
CA CYS A 74 -12.14 6.17 0.77
C CYS A 74 -12.88 5.36 1.84
N LEU A 75 -12.36 4.20 2.24
CA LEU A 75 -12.93 3.38 3.31
C LEU A 75 -12.91 4.11 4.67
N ILE A 76 -11.77 4.69 5.04
CA ILE A 76 -11.63 5.48 6.27
C ILE A 76 -12.60 6.65 6.27
N THR A 77 -12.69 7.41 5.18
CA THR A 77 -13.63 8.53 5.08
C THR A 77 -15.07 8.04 5.19
N ARG A 78 -15.45 6.93 4.54
CA ARG A 78 -16.80 6.36 4.66
C ARG A 78 -17.15 5.98 6.09
N GLU A 79 -16.26 5.31 6.81
CA GLU A 79 -16.52 4.91 8.20
C GLU A 79 -16.62 6.12 9.14
N LEU A 80 -15.73 7.10 8.99
CA LEU A 80 -15.79 8.33 9.78
C LEU A 80 -17.08 9.13 9.53
N THR A 81 -17.56 9.20 8.29
CA THR A 81 -18.79 9.95 7.95
C THR A 81 -20.06 9.24 8.44
N GLN A 82 -20.03 7.90 8.58
CA GLN A 82 -21.16 7.12 9.10
C GLN A 82 -21.31 7.25 10.63
N CYS A 83 -20.23 7.53 11.36
CA CYS A 83 -20.29 7.81 12.80
C CYS A 83 -20.93 9.17 13.15
N ASP A 84 -20.84 10.18 12.27
CA ASP A 84 -21.39 11.52 12.55
C ASP A 84 -22.92 11.64 12.33
N THR A 85 -23.57 10.57 11.86
CA THR A 85 -25.01 10.56 11.54
C THR A 85 -25.85 9.56 12.35
N SER A 86 -25.24 8.88 13.34
CA SER A 86 -25.92 7.99 14.30
C SER A 86 -25.94 8.58 15.70
#